data_AF-B3N095-F1
#
_entry.id   AF-B3N095-F1
#
_cell.length_a   1.000
_cell.length_b   1.000
_cell.length_c   1.000
_cell.angle_alpha   90.00
_cell.angle_beta   90.00
_cell.angle_gamma   90.00
#
_symmetry.space_group_name_H-M   'P 1'
#
loop_
_entity.id
_entity.type
_entity.pdbx_description
1 polymer ?
#
loop_
_entity_poly.entity_id
_entity_poly.type
_entity_poly.pdbx_seq_one_letter_code
_entity_poly.pdbx_strand_id
1 'polypeptide(L)'
;MNVSEDFKPVPTRAQLALQKKQANSEFKALVFHEPQSQPNRPTDAKKKDPDTENPLKGKGMQSKDINPEFDIKRARHEVLNFARNNQRVIKNKRKMEIFQLQKLGAKPLPKASKNYKELKDERQRLKNIREERKKFHQLGKNQTGAASVKCRTNLQKDRNQKKRAPVSNIDQHYGKAQPKFKRRK
;
A
#
# COMPACT_ATOMS: atom_id res chain seq x y z
N MET A 1 37.96 58.20 42.75
CA MET A 1 37.40 57.89 41.42
C MET A 1 36.77 56.50 41.52
N ASN A 2 35.48 56.43 41.83
CA ASN A 2 34.78 55.15 42.00
C ASN A 2 34.20 54.74 40.65
N VAL A 3 34.75 53.69 40.05
CA VAL A 3 34.27 53.14 38.77
C VAL A 3 33.29 52.02 39.11
N SER A 4 32.03 52.18 38.75
CA SER A 4 30.97 51.21 39.00
C SER A 4 31.26 49.91 38.23
N GLU A 5 31.44 48.79 38.93
CA GLU A 5 31.73 47.46 38.34
C GLU A 5 30.49 46.71 37.82
N ASP A 6 29.31 47.34 37.84
CA ASP A 6 28.03 46.66 37.59
C ASP A 6 27.57 46.65 36.12
N PHE A 7 28.49 46.74 35.16
CA PHE A 7 28.12 46.61 33.75
C PHE A 7 28.10 45.14 33.32
N LYS A 8 26.91 44.55 33.25
CA LYS A 8 26.70 43.24 32.63
C LYS A 8 26.40 43.42 31.13
N PRO A 9 27.35 43.11 30.23
CA PRO A 9 27.13 43.26 28.80
C PRO A 9 26.02 42.30 28.32
N VAL A 10 25.11 42.82 27.50
CA VAL A 10 24.01 42.03 26.90
C VAL A 10 24.62 41.05 25.88
N PRO A 11 24.39 39.73 26.03
CA PRO A 11 25.02 38.75 25.17
C PRO A 11 24.51 38.83 23.73
N THR A 12 25.43 38.70 22.78
CA THR A 12 25.09 38.68 21.35
C THR A 12 24.44 37.36 20.95
N ARG A 13 23.70 37.35 19.82
CA ARG A 13 23.04 36.13 19.30
C ARG A 13 24.01 34.96 19.07
N ALA A 14 25.25 35.25 18.67
CA ALA A 14 26.29 34.24 18.49
C ALA A 14 26.71 33.59 19.81
N GLN A 15 26.81 34.38 20.88
CA GLN A 15 27.19 33.90 22.22
C GLN A 15 26.12 33.00 22.83
N LEU A 16 24.83 33.33 22.64
CA LEU A 16 23.71 32.47 23.05
C LEU A 16 23.67 31.13 22.30
N ALA A 17 24.06 31.11 21.02
CA ALA A 17 24.12 29.87 20.24
C ALA A 17 25.24 28.93 20.71
N LEU A 18 26.37 29.48 21.16
CA LEU A 18 27.49 28.70 21.70
C LEU A 18 27.14 28.09 23.07
N GLN A 19 26.49 28.85 23.95
CA GLN A 19 26.02 28.34 25.25
C GLN A 19 25.01 27.19 25.08
N LYS A 20 24.11 27.28 24.09
CA LYS A 20 23.16 26.19 23.79
C LYS A 20 23.80 24.91 23.26
N LYS A 21 24.98 25.00 22.63
CA LYS A 21 25.74 23.83 22.18
C LYS A 21 26.46 23.14 23.33
N GLN A 22 27.01 23.92 24.27
CA GLN A 22 27.71 23.40 25.45
C GLN A 22 26.73 22.81 26.50
N ALA A 23 25.54 23.39 26.66
CA ALA A 23 24.53 22.88 27.59
C ALA A 23 23.95 21.50 27.20
N ASN A 24 24.13 21.05 25.96
CA ASN A 24 23.59 19.80 25.45
C ASN A 24 24.68 18.75 25.13
N SER A 25 25.94 19.01 25.47
CA SER A 25 27.05 18.06 25.23
C SER A 25 27.42 17.31 26.51
N GLU A 26 26.46 16.61 27.11
CA GLU A 26 26.79 15.56 28.07
C GLU A 26 27.29 14.34 27.29
N PHE A 27 28.56 14.00 27.51
CA PHE A 27 29.19 12.82 26.93
C PHE A 27 28.49 11.56 27.43
N LYS A 28 27.68 10.93 26.57
CA LYS A 28 27.01 9.67 26.87
C LYS A 28 27.87 8.49 26.41
N ALA A 29 28.67 7.93 27.32
CA ALA A 29 29.43 6.71 27.06
C ALA A 29 28.47 5.51 26.95
N LEU A 30 28.48 4.83 25.80
CA LEU A 30 27.81 3.54 25.63
C LEU A 30 28.75 2.43 26.13
N VAL A 31 28.61 2.06 27.40
CA VAL A 31 29.31 0.90 27.98
C VAL A 31 28.45 -0.34 27.74
N PHE A 32 28.98 -1.28 26.96
CA PHE A 32 28.35 -2.59 26.76
C PHE A 32 28.78 -3.54 27.89
N HIS A 33 27.80 -4.13 28.57
CA HIS A 33 28.01 -5.24 29.50
C HIS A 33 27.55 -6.53 28.83
N GLU A 34 28.41 -7.55 28.87
CA GLU A 34 28.11 -8.89 28.37
C GLU A 34 27.02 -9.55 29.25
N PRO A 35 25.98 -10.15 28.66
CA PRO A 35 24.90 -10.75 29.43
C PRO A 35 25.37 -12.04 30.10
N GLN A 36 25.65 -11.96 31.41
CA GLN A 36 25.80 -13.13 32.26
C GLN A 36 24.44 -13.86 32.37
N SER A 37 24.37 -15.07 31.85
CA SER A 37 23.18 -15.92 31.93
C SER A 37 22.96 -16.36 33.38
N GLN A 38 21.97 -15.77 34.06
CA GLN A 38 21.52 -16.22 35.37
C GLN A 38 20.49 -17.36 35.22
N PRO A 39 20.59 -18.47 35.97
CA PRO A 39 19.63 -19.55 35.91
C PRO A 39 18.31 -19.17 36.60
N ASN A 40 17.21 -19.50 35.93
CA ASN A 40 15.84 -19.16 36.27
C ASN A 40 15.43 -19.53 37.72
N ARG A 41 14.78 -18.59 38.42
CA ARG A 41 13.83 -18.88 39.51
C ARG A 41 12.52 -18.11 39.27
N PRO A 42 11.34 -18.75 39.38
CA PRO A 42 10.06 -18.07 39.23
C PRO A 42 9.48 -17.70 40.60
N THR A 43 8.74 -16.58 40.67
CA THR A 43 7.36 -16.50 41.22
C THR A 43 6.82 -15.06 41.20
N ASP A 44 5.69 -14.92 40.51
CA ASP A 44 4.47 -14.15 40.80
C ASP A 44 4.50 -12.74 41.41
N ALA A 45 4.02 -11.75 40.62
CA ALA A 45 2.91 -10.86 41.02
C ALA A 45 2.31 -10.11 39.81
N LYS A 46 0.98 -10.19 39.69
CA LYS A 46 0.11 -9.68 38.61
C LYS A 46 0.03 -8.15 38.53
N LYS A 47 -0.11 -7.60 37.30
CA LYS A 47 -1.26 -6.74 36.89
C LYS A 47 -1.21 -6.28 35.42
N LYS A 48 -2.25 -6.70 34.67
CA LYS A 48 -2.97 -6.06 33.54
C LYS A 48 -2.42 -6.18 32.10
N ASP A 49 -3.15 -6.96 31.30
CA ASP A 49 -3.15 -7.01 29.81
C ASP A 49 -3.93 -5.81 29.20
N PRO A 50 -3.81 -5.53 27.88
CA PRO A 50 -4.55 -6.33 26.89
C PRO A 50 -3.77 -6.78 25.64
N ASP A 51 -4.18 -7.96 25.17
CA ASP A 51 -4.18 -8.48 23.80
C ASP A 51 -2.89 -8.99 23.13
N THR A 52 -2.46 -10.14 23.64
CA THR A 52 -2.38 -11.44 22.94
C THR A 52 -1.78 -11.49 21.52
N GLU A 53 -0.49 -11.22 21.39
CA GLU A 53 0.32 -12.01 20.45
C GLU A 53 0.75 -13.28 21.16
N ASN A 54 0.07 -14.40 20.87
CA ASN A 54 0.61 -15.72 21.18
C ASN A 54 1.92 -15.88 20.38
N PRO A 55 3.12 -15.98 20.98
CA PRO A 55 4.14 -16.76 20.34
C PRO A 55 3.62 -18.18 20.47
N LEU A 56 3.15 -18.76 19.36
CA LEU A 56 3.09 -20.20 19.24
C LEU A 56 4.49 -20.68 19.57
N LYS A 57 4.66 -21.12 20.82
CA LYS A 57 5.79 -21.92 21.27
C LYS A 57 5.97 -22.94 20.18
N GLY A 58 7.04 -22.82 19.41
CA GLY A 58 7.50 -23.88 18.54
C GLY A 58 7.76 -25.07 19.45
N LYS A 59 6.75 -25.91 19.64
CA LYS A 59 6.94 -27.28 20.07
C LYS A 59 8.03 -27.80 19.15
N GLY A 60 9.17 -28.16 19.74
CA GLY A 60 10.25 -28.76 18.99
C GLY A 60 9.67 -29.87 18.12
N MET A 61 9.75 -29.69 16.80
CA MET A 61 9.82 -30.82 15.89
C MET A 61 11.30 -31.17 15.79
N GLN A 62 11.82 -31.73 16.89
CA GLN A 62 12.72 -32.85 16.74
C GLN A 62 11.87 -34.02 16.25
N SER A 63 11.67 -34.11 14.93
CA SER A 63 11.32 -35.36 14.30
C SER A 63 12.09 -35.42 13.00
N LYS A 64 13.18 -36.20 13.08
CA LYS A 64 13.85 -36.89 11.99
C LYS A 64 12.86 -37.23 10.86
N ASP A 65 12.99 -36.56 9.72
CA ASP A 65 12.56 -37.13 8.45
C ASP A 65 13.81 -37.22 7.57
N ILE A 66 14.23 -38.47 7.34
CA ILE A 66 15.49 -38.89 6.72
C ILE A 66 15.42 -38.76 5.18
N ASN A 67 14.44 -38.05 4.65
CA ASN A 67 14.34 -37.74 3.23
C ASN A 67 14.12 -36.23 3.05
N PRO A 68 15.05 -35.49 2.42
CA PRO A 68 14.87 -34.09 2.08
C PRO A 68 13.97 -33.99 0.83
N GLU A 69 12.73 -34.42 0.95
CA GLU A 69 11.75 -34.14 -0.09
C GLU A 69 11.52 -32.63 -0.14
N PHE A 70 11.69 -32.05 -1.33
CA PHE A 70 11.56 -30.61 -1.52
C PHE A 70 10.08 -30.21 -1.43
N ASP A 71 9.65 -29.76 -0.25
CA ASP A 71 8.32 -29.18 -0.09
C ASP A 71 8.25 -27.80 -0.75
N ILE A 72 7.64 -27.76 -1.93
CA ILE A 72 7.42 -26.54 -2.71
C ILE A 72 6.63 -25.49 -1.91
N LYS A 73 5.72 -25.91 -1.02
CA LYS A 73 4.92 -24.97 -0.20
C LYS A 73 5.79 -24.27 0.82
N ARG A 74 6.66 -25.03 1.50
CA ARG A 74 7.66 -24.49 2.42
C ARG A 74 8.63 -23.56 1.71
N ALA A 75 9.17 -23.97 0.55
CA ALA A 75 10.08 -23.14 -0.23
C ALA A 75 9.44 -21.81 -0.66
N ARG A 76 8.17 -21.83 -1.11
CA ARG A 76 7.43 -20.60 -1.43
C ARG A 76 7.30 -19.68 -0.22
N HIS A 77 7.04 -20.24 0.96
CA HIS A 77 6.91 -19.45 2.19
C HIS A 77 8.24 -18.84 2.61
N GLU A 78 9.34 -19.59 2.48
CA GLU A 78 10.69 -19.13 2.77
C GLU A 78 11.13 -18.02 1.81
N VAL A 79 10.83 -18.15 0.50
CA VAL A 79 11.08 -17.09 -0.49
C VAL A 79 10.30 -15.81 -0.14
N LEU A 80 9.03 -15.94 0.27
CA LEU A 80 8.23 -14.77 0.71
C LEU A 80 8.78 -14.15 1.99
N ASN A 81 9.28 -14.95 2.93
CA ASN A 81 9.91 -14.47 4.16
C ASN A 81 11.23 -13.75 3.86
N PHE A 82 12.05 -14.30 2.97
CA PHE A 82 13.28 -13.66 2.50
C PHE A 82 12.99 -12.33 1.80
N ALA A 83 11.99 -12.29 0.92
CA ALA A 83 11.56 -11.06 0.25
C ALA A 83 11.07 -10.00 1.23
N ARG A 84 10.37 -10.38 2.31
CA ARG A 84 9.93 -9.43 3.36
C ARG A 84 11.10 -8.91 4.20
N ASN A 85 12.01 -9.80 4.61
CA ASN A 85 13.12 -9.45 5.48
C ASN A 85 14.13 -8.51 4.80
N ASN A 86 14.35 -8.66 3.49
CA ASN A 86 15.29 -7.84 2.72
C ASN A 86 14.79 -6.42 2.36
N GLN A 87 13.55 -6.06 2.69
CA GLN A 87 13.05 -4.72 2.39
C GLN A 87 13.54 -3.71 3.43
N ARG A 88 14.56 -2.93 3.09
CA ARG A 88 15.11 -1.89 3.99
C ARG A 88 14.11 -0.76 4.30
N VAL A 89 13.18 -0.47 3.37
CA VAL A 89 12.18 0.59 3.53
C VAL A 89 10.93 0.05 4.24
N ILE A 90 10.62 0.59 5.43
CA ILE A 90 9.48 0.18 6.27
C ILE A 90 8.14 0.24 5.52
N LYS A 91 7.94 1.24 4.66
CA LYS A 91 6.72 1.39 3.84
C LYS A 91 6.52 0.23 2.87
N ASN A 92 7.60 -0.43 2.41
CA ASN A 92 7.51 -1.57 1.53
C ASN A 92 7.16 -2.84 2.32
N LYS A 93 7.75 -3.02 3.52
CA LYS A 93 7.43 -4.16 4.41
C LYS A 93 5.93 -4.24 4.71
N ARG A 94 5.34 -3.11 5.12
CA ARG A 94 3.89 -3.01 5.38
C ARG A 94 3.04 -3.37 4.17
N LYS A 95 3.44 -2.97 2.95
CA LYS A 95 2.71 -3.34 1.72
C LYS A 95 2.73 -4.84 1.46
N MET A 96 3.86 -5.50 1.73
CA MET A 96 3.97 -6.95 1.59
C MET A 96 3.12 -7.71 2.62
N GLU A 97 3.10 -7.25 3.86
CA GLU A 97 2.26 -7.82 4.92
C GLU A 97 0.77 -7.70 4.57
N ILE A 98 0.32 -6.50 4.18
CA ILE A 98 -1.07 -6.26 3.75
C ILE A 98 -1.41 -7.16 2.55
N PHE A 99 -0.51 -7.30 1.59
CA PHE A 99 -0.71 -8.18 0.44
C PHE A 99 -0.86 -9.64 0.85
N GLN A 100 -0.01 -10.13 1.76
CA GLN A 100 -0.10 -11.49 2.25
C GLN A 100 -1.41 -11.74 3.00
N LEU A 101 -1.79 -10.82 3.89
CA LEU A 101 -3.07 -10.90 4.63
C LEU A 101 -4.25 -10.96 3.65
N GLN A 102 -4.25 -10.12 2.62
CA GLN A 102 -5.28 -10.12 1.59
C GLN A 102 -5.31 -11.45 0.81
N LYS A 103 -4.15 -12.05 0.50
CA LYS A 103 -4.07 -13.38 -0.11
C LYS A 103 -4.59 -14.50 0.79
N LEU A 104 -4.45 -14.34 2.11
CA LEU A 104 -5.01 -15.23 3.12
C LEU A 104 -6.50 -14.98 3.39
N GLY A 105 -7.13 -14.04 2.67
CA GLY A 105 -8.57 -13.77 2.75
C GLY A 105 -8.96 -12.61 3.66
N ALA A 106 -7.99 -11.87 4.21
CA ALA A 106 -8.30 -10.63 4.92
C ALA A 106 -8.96 -9.61 3.99
N LYS A 107 -9.93 -8.86 4.52
CA LYS A 107 -10.58 -7.79 3.77
C LYS A 107 -9.55 -6.69 3.44
N PRO A 108 -9.52 -6.17 2.20
CA PRO A 108 -8.63 -5.08 1.85
C PRO A 108 -9.02 -3.82 2.64
N LEU A 109 -8.01 -3.02 2.98
CA LEU A 109 -8.23 -1.74 3.65
C LEU A 109 -9.11 -0.82 2.77
N PRO A 110 -10.10 -0.12 3.36
CA PRO A 110 -10.91 0.82 2.62
C PRO A 110 -10.03 1.93 2.06
N LYS A 111 -10.32 2.37 0.84
CA LYS A 111 -9.62 3.49 0.21
C LYS A 111 -9.97 4.76 0.97
N ALA A 112 -9.02 5.69 1.09
CA ALA A 112 -9.28 7.02 1.64
C ALA A 112 -10.43 7.68 0.87
N SER A 113 -11.38 8.28 1.60
CA SER A 113 -12.44 9.08 1.04
C SER A 113 -11.85 10.31 0.35
N LYS A 114 -12.21 10.53 -0.91
CA LYS A 114 -11.79 11.70 -1.70
C LYS A 114 -12.99 12.57 -2.02
N ASN A 115 -12.76 13.87 -2.24
CA ASN A 115 -13.82 14.77 -2.67
C ASN A 115 -14.27 14.43 -4.11
N TYR A 116 -15.56 14.62 -4.42
CA TYR A 116 -16.11 14.35 -5.76
C TYR A 116 -15.38 15.12 -6.87
N LYS A 117 -15.01 16.38 -6.63
CA LYS A 117 -14.28 17.20 -7.61
C LYS A 117 -12.92 16.58 -7.94
N GLU A 118 -12.17 16.18 -6.91
CA GLU A 118 -10.87 15.50 -7.06
C GLU A 118 -11.00 14.18 -7.81
N LEU A 119 -12.04 13.39 -7.53
CA LEU A 119 -12.31 12.14 -8.24
C LEU A 119 -12.59 12.36 -9.73
N LYS A 120 -13.32 13.44 -10.07
CA LYS A 120 -13.61 13.79 -11.45
C LYS A 120 -12.34 14.20 -12.19
N ASP A 121 -11.50 15.01 -11.55
CA ASP A 121 -10.24 15.48 -12.13
C ASP A 121 -9.24 14.34 -12.31
N GLU A 122 -9.10 13.45 -11.33
CA GLU A 122 -8.28 12.24 -11.45
C GLU A 122 -8.73 11.35 -12.61
N ARG A 123 -10.05 11.12 -12.74
CA ARG A 123 -10.61 10.35 -13.86
C ARG A 123 -10.31 11.00 -15.21
N GLN A 124 -10.44 12.32 -15.31
CA GLN A 124 -10.14 13.05 -16.54
C GLN A 124 -8.65 12.97 -16.89
N ARG A 125 -7.75 13.16 -15.92
CA ARG A 125 -6.30 13.01 -16.12
C ARG A 125 -5.94 11.61 -16.61
N LEU A 126 -6.48 10.56 -15.98
CA LEU A 126 -6.25 9.18 -16.40
C LEU A 126 -6.80 8.88 -17.81
N LYS A 127 -7.94 9.51 -18.17
CA LYS A 127 -8.51 9.41 -19.51
C LYS A 127 -7.59 10.04 -20.56
N ASN A 128 -7.10 11.25 -20.31
CA ASN A 128 -6.18 11.96 -21.20
C ASN A 128 -4.89 11.14 -21.43
N ILE A 129 -4.26 10.65 -20.36
CA ILE A 129 -3.06 9.79 -20.45
C ILE A 129 -3.34 8.53 -21.29
N ARG A 130 -4.51 7.91 -21.11
CA ARG A 130 -4.89 6.73 -21.90
C ARG A 130 -5.08 7.08 -23.37
N GLU A 131 -5.66 8.23 -23.67
CA GLU A 131 -5.86 8.71 -25.05
C GLU A 131 -4.53 9.07 -25.71
N GLU A 132 -3.62 9.75 -25.01
CA GLU A 132 -2.26 10.04 -25.48
C GLU A 132 -1.50 8.75 -25.77
N ARG A 133 -1.55 7.77 -24.85
CA ARG A 133 -0.94 6.45 -25.08
C ARG A 133 -1.53 5.77 -26.30
N LYS A 134 -2.85 5.81 -26.48
CA LYS A 134 -3.51 5.24 -27.68
C LYS A 134 -3.06 5.96 -28.96
N LYS A 135 -3.03 7.30 -28.95
CA LYS A 135 -2.56 8.11 -30.07
C LYS A 135 -1.11 7.78 -30.42
N PHE A 136 -0.23 7.68 -29.43
CA PHE A 136 1.16 7.28 -29.61
C PHE A 136 1.30 5.88 -30.22
N HIS A 137 0.57 4.89 -29.69
CA HIS A 137 0.58 3.52 -30.25
C HIS A 137 -0.04 3.45 -31.66
N GLN A 138 -0.87 4.42 -32.02
CA GLN A 138 -1.51 4.51 -33.32
C GLN A 138 -0.65 5.27 -34.34
N LEU A 139 0.25 6.16 -33.90
CA LEU A 139 1.03 7.05 -34.76
C LEU A 139 1.89 6.28 -35.77
N GLY A 140 2.56 5.20 -35.33
CA GLY A 140 3.32 4.30 -36.22
C GLY A 140 2.46 3.42 -37.14
N LYS A 141 1.17 3.24 -36.85
CA LYS A 141 0.22 2.49 -37.70
C LYS A 141 -0.44 3.35 -38.76
N ASN A 142 -0.47 4.66 -38.54
CA ASN A 142 -1.09 5.62 -39.44
C ASN A 142 -0.12 6.13 -40.54
N GLN A 143 1.19 6.13 -40.28
CA GLN A 143 2.17 6.77 -41.16
C GLN A 143 2.59 5.94 -42.39
N THR A 144 2.59 4.60 -42.31
CA THR A 144 3.14 3.75 -43.39
C THR A 144 2.21 2.65 -43.90
N GLY A 145 0.94 2.59 -43.44
CA GLY A 145 0.08 1.43 -43.72
C GLY A 145 -1.40 1.61 -43.46
N ALA A 146 -1.97 2.80 -43.70
CA ALA A 146 -3.38 3.08 -43.45
C ALA A 146 -4.38 2.19 -44.25
N ALA A 147 -3.91 1.38 -45.22
CA ALA A 147 -4.77 0.60 -46.10
C ALA A 147 -4.94 -0.90 -45.77
N SER A 148 -4.08 -1.57 -44.98
CA SER A 148 -4.12 -3.06 -44.89
C SER A 148 -4.55 -3.69 -43.56
N VAL A 149 -4.78 -2.93 -42.48
CA VAL A 149 -5.05 -3.52 -41.14
C VAL A 149 -6.52 -3.45 -40.70
N LYS A 150 -7.47 -3.43 -41.64
CA LYS A 150 -8.91 -3.54 -41.34
C LYS A 150 -9.55 -4.78 -41.97
N CYS A 151 -9.16 -5.97 -41.55
CA CYS A 151 -9.84 -7.20 -42.02
C CYS A 151 -10.64 -7.95 -40.94
N ARG A 152 -10.65 -7.56 -39.65
CA ARG A 152 -11.35 -8.38 -38.62
C ARG A 152 -12.13 -7.66 -37.51
N THR A 153 -12.07 -6.33 -37.39
CA THR A 153 -12.53 -5.65 -36.16
C THR A 153 -14.04 -5.36 -36.11
N ASN A 154 -14.70 -5.12 -37.24
CA ASN A 154 -16.14 -4.80 -37.26
C ASN A 154 -16.99 -6.05 -36.97
N LEU A 155 -16.71 -7.17 -37.65
CA LEU A 155 -17.43 -8.44 -37.47
C LEU A 155 -17.33 -8.98 -36.02
N GLN A 156 -16.20 -8.75 -35.36
CA GLN A 156 -15.96 -9.19 -33.98
C GLN A 156 -16.65 -8.27 -32.95
N LYS A 157 -16.74 -6.96 -33.24
CA LYS A 157 -17.52 -6.01 -32.44
C LYS A 157 -19.02 -6.32 -32.51
N ASP A 158 -19.54 -6.61 -33.69
CA ASP A 158 -20.96 -6.96 -33.88
C ASP A 158 -21.32 -8.28 -33.18
N ARG A 159 -20.44 -9.28 -33.23
CA ARG A 159 -20.62 -10.53 -32.47
C ARG A 159 -20.64 -10.29 -30.96
N ASN A 160 -19.79 -9.40 -30.45
CA ASN A 160 -19.74 -9.10 -29.02
C ASN A 160 -20.91 -8.24 -28.54
N GLN A 161 -21.45 -7.34 -29.39
CA GLN A 161 -22.69 -6.62 -29.12
C GLN A 161 -23.89 -7.56 -29.05
N LYS A 162 -24.00 -8.53 -29.98
CA LYS A 162 -25.06 -9.56 -29.97
C LYS A 162 -24.98 -10.48 -28.74
N LYS A 163 -23.77 -10.77 -28.24
CA LYS A 163 -23.57 -11.60 -27.02
C LYS A 163 -23.79 -10.85 -25.71
N ARG A 164 -23.91 -9.52 -25.74
CA ARG A 164 -24.11 -8.66 -24.57
C ARG A 164 -25.13 -7.56 -24.89
N ALA A 165 -26.31 -7.95 -25.37
CA ALA A 165 -27.43 -7.03 -25.30
C ALA A 165 -27.66 -6.73 -23.80
N PRO A 166 -27.55 -5.47 -23.35
CA PRO A 166 -27.84 -5.14 -21.96
C PRO A 166 -29.31 -5.48 -21.71
N VAL A 167 -29.61 -6.04 -20.54
CA VAL A 167 -30.97 -6.39 -20.10
C VAL A 167 -31.92 -5.17 -20.17
N SER A 168 -31.37 -3.95 -20.21
CA SER A 168 -32.10 -2.70 -20.47
C SER A 168 -32.74 -2.57 -21.86
N ASN A 169 -32.34 -3.40 -22.83
CA ASN A 169 -32.84 -3.33 -24.21
C ASN A 169 -33.91 -4.38 -24.53
N ILE A 170 -34.36 -5.16 -23.53
CA ILE A 170 -35.50 -6.08 -23.70
C ILE A 170 -36.74 -5.31 -24.17
N ASP A 171 -36.90 -4.07 -23.71
CA ASP A 171 -38.01 -3.17 -24.08
C ASP A 171 -37.91 -2.60 -25.52
N GLN A 172 -36.84 -2.90 -26.26
CA GLN A 172 -36.74 -2.54 -27.69
C GLN A 172 -37.41 -3.58 -28.60
N HIS A 173 -37.64 -4.80 -28.12
CA HIS A 173 -38.26 -5.88 -28.88
C HIS A 173 -39.76 -6.03 -28.60
N TYR A 174 -40.25 -5.50 -27.48
CA TYR A 174 -41.67 -5.36 -27.22
C TYR A 174 -42.16 -4.04 -27.81
N GLY A 175 -43.17 -4.10 -28.67
CA GLY A 175 -43.73 -2.90 -29.30
C GLY A 175 -44.20 -1.91 -28.25
N LYS A 176 -43.88 -0.61 -28.41
CA LYS A 176 -44.36 0.46 -27.53
C LYS A 176 -45.89 0.45 -27.52
N ALA A 177 -46.50 0.05 -26.40
CA ALA A 177 -47.93 0.19 -26.21
C ALA A 177 -48.29 1.69 -26.21
N GLN A 178 -49.23 2.09 -27.06
CA GLN A 178 -49.82 3.44 -27.08
C GLN A 178 -51.15 3.37 -26.32
N PRO A 179 -51.17 3.57 -24.99
CA PRO A 179 -52.42 3.53 -24.24
C PRO A 179 -53.29 4.74 -24.64
N LYS A 180 -54.49 4.44 -25.14
CA LYS A 180 -55.51 5.46 -25.44
C LYS A 180 -56.15 5.95 -24.14
N PHE A 181 -55.46 6.80 -23.40
CA PHE A 181 -56.07 7.48 -22.25
C PHE A 181 -57.08 8.53 -22.76
N LYS A 182 -58.35 8.37 -22.40
CA LYS A 182 -59.34 9.44 -22.59
C LYS A 182 -58.97 10.58 -21.64
N ARG A 183 -58.66 11.76 -22.17
CA ARG A 183 -58.46 12.96 -21.35
C ARG A 183 -59.77 13.25 -20.61
N ARG A 184 -59.72 13.29 -19.29
CA ARG A 184 -60.80 13.86 -18.49
C ARG A 184 -60.82 15.36 -18.76
N LYS A 185 -62.00 15.86 -19.14
CA LYS A 185 -62.30 17.30 -19.22
C LYS A 185 -62.29 17.90 -17.83
#